data_AF-A0A8T7LEF6-F1
#
_entry.id   AF-A0A8T7LEF6-F1
#
_cell.length_a   1.000
_cell.length_b   1.000
_cell.length_c   1.000
_cell.angle_alpha   90.00
_cell.angle_beta   90.00
_cell.angle_gamma   90.00
#
_symmetry.space_group_name_H-M   'P 1'
#
loop_
_entity.id
_entity.type
_entity.pdbx_description
1 polymer ?
#
loop_
_entity_poly.entity_id
_entity_poly.type
_entity_poly.pdbx_seq_one_letter_code
_entity_poly.pdbx_strand_id
1 'polypeptide(L)'
;MVAIPVILVSVIFLTRSVLIVIGWLKSPVIRTFEQYGDPEQVYMPLTGLLFWAGTLAISLGVWVSILASLSFPLVLLGFLLVMTTLLIFQNPDRAAPWYYRIFRLPRWYHQLRERTTRYERRRIAYAWLRMPWRAQLTYNSDDRAFFIWADYIIMGTVMDEEDALFLNSRGDPT
;
A
#
# COMPACT_ATOMS: atom_id res chain seq x y z
N MET A 1 -32.10 -5.87 4.49
CA MET A 1 -31.73 -4.96 3.38
C MET A 1 -30.37 -4.29 3.54
N VAL A 2 -29.91 -3.98 4.77
CA VAL A 2 -28.59 -3.31 5.02
C VAL A 2 -27.36 -4.20 4.71
N ALA A 3 -27.48 -5.53 4.71
CA ALA A 3 -26.34 -6.42 4.51
C ALA A 3 -25.77 -6.40 3.07
N ILE A 4 -26.60 -6.21 2.05
CA ILE A 4 -26.19 -6.24 0.63
C ILE A 4 -25.17 -5.14 0.29
N PRO A 5 -25.40 -3.85 0.62
CA PRO A 5 -24.41 -2.82 0.33
C PRO A 5 -23.11 -3.03 1.11
N VAL A 6 -23.18 -3.52 2.36
CA VAL A 6 -21.99 -3.81 3.17
C VAL A 6 -21.16 -4.94 2.55
N ILE A 7 -21.80 -5.99 2.06
CA ILE A 7 -21.13 -7.09 1.35
C ILE A 7 -20.44 -6.56 0.08
N LEU A 8 -21.15 -5.79 -0.76
CA LEU A 8 -20.57 -5.21 -1.98
C LEU A 8 -19.34 -4.35 -1.69
N VAL A 9 -19.45 -3.45 -0.71
CA VAL A 9 -18.33 -2.58 -0.29
C VAL A 9 -17.16 -3.44 0.20
N SER A 10 -17.42 -4.41 1.09
CA SER A 10 -16.35 -5.27 1.62
C SER A 10 -15.64 -6.07 0.54
N VAL A 11 -16.37 -6.60 -0.46
CA VAL A 11 -15.79 -7.30 -1.60
C VAL A 11 -14.88 -6.38 -2.41
N ILE A 12 -15.34 -5.17 -2.76
CA ILE A 12 -14.54 -4.21 -3.53
C ILE A 12 -13.22 -3.88 -2.81
N PHE A 13 -13.30 -3.59 -1.51
CA PHE A 13 -12.11 -3.27 -0.73
C PHE A 13 -11.20 -4.49 -0.51
N LEU A 14 -11.76 -5.69 -0.37
CA LEU A 14 -10.99 -6.93 -0.25
C LEU A 14 -10.25 -7.23 -1.55
N THR A 15 -10.92 -7.15 -2.70
CA THR A 15 -10.29 -7.29 -4.02
C THR A 15 -9.17 -6.27 -4.19
N ARG A 16 -9.41 -5.00 -3.83
CA ARG A 16 -8.37 -3.97 -3.84
C ARG A 16 -7.17 -4.37 -2.97
N SER A 17 -7.38 -4.80 -1.74
CA SER A 17 -6.30 -5.23 -0.83
C SER A 17 -5.52 -6.42 -1.41
N VAL A 18 -6.21 -7.41 -1.98
CA VAL A 18 -5.59 -8.58 -2.61
C VAL A 18 -4.71 -8.16 -3.81
N LEU A 19 -5.20 -7.25 -4.65
CA LEU A 19 -4.43 -6.73 -5.78
C LEU A 19 -3.15 -6.00 -5.33
N ILE A 20 -3.18 -5.35 -4.16
CA ILE A 20 -2.00 -4.69 -3.59
C ILE A 20 -1.01 -5.72 -3.04
N VAL A 21 -1.51 -6.74 -2.34
CA VAL A 21 -0.72 -7.86 -1.83
C VAL A 21 0.00 -8.61 -2.94
N ILE A 22 -0.69 -8.88 -4.05
CA ILE A 22 -0.11 -9.53 -5.23
C ILE A 22 0.93 -8.62 -5.90
N GLY A 23 0.85 -7.31 -5.67
CA GLY A 23 1.78 -6.33 -6.23
C GLY A 23 1.33 -5.71 -7.54
N TRP A 24 0.11 -6.00 -8.00
CA TRP A 24 -0.47 -5.39 -9.20
C TRP A 24 -0.83 -3.92 -8.99
N LEU A 25 -1.30 -3.56 -7.81
CA LEU A 25 -1.60 -2.16 -7.47
C LEU A 25 -0.43 -1.53 -6.72
N LYS A 26 0.44 -0.83 -7.46
CA LYS A 26 1.58 -0.10 -6.90
C LYS A 26 1.20 1.27 -6.33
N SER A 27 0.19 1.92 -6.92
CA SER A 27 -0.27 3.27 -6.52
C SER A 27 -0.50 3.50 -5.03
N PRO A 28 -1.23 2.64 -4.28
CA PRO A 28 -1.47 2.89 -2.86
C PRO A 28 -0.19 2.75 -2.01
N VAL A 29 0.74 1.90 -2.42
CA VAL A 29 2.03 1.71 -1.75
C VAL A 29 2.94 2.90 -2.03
N ILE A 30 2.99 3.39 -3.27
CA ILE A 30 3.84 4.53 -3.63
C ILE A 30 3.39 5.80 -2.89
N ARG A 31 2.08 5.98 -2.68
CA ARG A 31 1.54 7.11 -1.91
C ARG A 31 2.04 7.18 -0.47
N THR A 32 2.41 6.06 0.16
CA THR A 32 2.96 6.13 1.53
C THR A 32 4.32 6.78 1.59
N PHE A 33 5.07 6.79 0.48
CA PHE A 33 6.37 7.45 0.42
C PHE A 33 6.26 8.98 0.34
N GLU A 34 5.08 9.55 0.12
CA GLU A 34 4.85 11.00 0.08
C GLU A 34 5.00 11.66 1.46
N GLN A 35 4.69 10.94 2.54
CA GLN A 35 4.53 11.54 3.86
C GLN A 35 5.88 12.00 4.48
N TYR A 36 5.89 13.23 4.98
CA TYR A 36 6.96 13.79 5.81
C TYR A 36 6.75 13.37 7.27
N GLY A 37 7.68 12.59 7.82
CA GLY A 37 7.68 12.19 9.22
C GLY A 37 8.62 11.01 9.44
N ASP A 38 9.40 11.06 10.52
CA ASP A 38 10.16 9.90 11.01
C ASP A 38 9.35 9.25 12.13
N PRO A 39 9.08 7.93 12.08
CA PRO A 39 9.59 6.92 11.15
C PRO A 39 8.87 6.84 9.79
N GLU A 40 9.54 6.29 8.76
CA GLU A 40 8.96 5.98 7.45
C GLU A 40 7.76 5.03 7.63
N GLN A 41 6.54 5.52 7.36
CA GLN A 41 5.33 4.72 7.54
C GLN A 41 5.34 3.53 6.59
N VAL A 42 5.35 2.34 7.18
CA VAL A 42 5.31 1.09 6.43
C VAL A 42 3.86 0.84 6.04
N TYR A 43 3.63 0.67 4.74
CA TYR A 43 2.33 0.27 4.26
C TYR A 43 2.00 -1.16 4.74
N MET A 44 0.93 -1.31 5.51
CA MET A 44 0.46 -2.59 6.06
C MET A 44 -0.80 -3.06 5.32
N PRO A 45 -0.72 -3.60 4.09
CA PRO A 45 -1.89 -4.03 3.31
C PRO A 45 -2.73 -5.11 4.01
N LEU A 46 -2.10 -5.95 4.84
CA LEU A 46 -2.77 -7.05 5.50
C LEU A 46 -3.76 -6.57 6.56
N THR A 47 -3.56 -5.42 7.21
CA THR A 47 -4.55 -4.90 8.17
C THR A 47 -5.86 -4.56 7.46
N GLY A 48 -5.79 -3.93 6.30
CA GLY A 48 -6.95 -3.72 5.44
C GLY A 48 -7.60 -5.03 5.02
N LEU A 49 -6.80 -6.03 4.61
CA LEU A 49 -7.30 -7.34 4.21
C LEU A 49 -8.04 -8.04 5.35
N LEU A 50 -7.45 -8.10 6.55
CA LEU A 50 -8.04 -8.71 7.74
C LEU A 50 -9.33 -8.01 8.16
N PHE A 51 -9.35 -6.67 8.14
CA PHE A 51 -10.53 -5.89 8.47
C PHE A 51 -11.71 -6.17 7.53
N TRP A 52 -11.46 -6.11 6.22
CA TRP A 52 -12.51 -6.32 5.22
C TRP A 52 -12.94 -7.79 5.13
N ALA A 53 -12.01 -8.74 5.31
CA ALA A 53 -12.35 -10.16 5.42
C ALA A 53 -13.20 -10.45 6.66
N GLY A 54 -12.86 -9.85 7.81
CA GLY A 54 -13.64 -9.95 9.04
C GLY A 54 -15.05 -9.38 8.89
N THR A 55 -15.16 -8.19 8.30
CA THR A 55 -16.44 -7.52 8.03
C THR A 55 -17.30 -8.34 7.06
N LEU A 56 -16.69 -8.88 6.00
CA LEU A 56 -17.36 -9.76 5.05
C LEU A 56 -17.85 -11.04 5.75
N ALA A 57 -17.02 -11.68 6.57
CA ALA A 57 -17.39 -12.88 7.32
C ALA A 57 -18.56 -12.64 8.30
N ILE A 58 -18.57 -11.51 9.02
CA ILE A 58 -19.70 -11.12 9.87
C ILE A 58 -20.96 -10.90 9.03
N SER A 59 -20.85 -10.15 7.94
CA SER A 59 -22.00 -9.83 7.08
C SER A 59 -22.61 -11.07 6.41
N LEU A 60 -21.77 -12.01 5.94
CA LEU A 60 -22.20 -13.30 5.44
C LEU A 60 -22.77 -14.17 6.55
N GLY A 61 -22.20 -14.16 7.75
CA GLY A 61 -22.69 -14.94 8.88
C GLY A 61 -24.10 -14.57 9.31
N VAL A 62 -24.39 -13.27 9.33
CA VAL A 62 -25.75 -12.73 9.59
C VAL A 62 -26.70 -13.06 8.44
N TRP A 63 -26.22 -13.11 7.19
CA TRP A 63 -27.07 -13.46 6.06
C TRP A 63 -27.38 -14.97 6.03
N VAL A 64 -26.36 -15.81 6.24
CA VAL A 64 -26.47 -17.26 6.31
C VAL A 64 -27.29 -17.71 7.52
N SER A 65 -27.27 -16.97 8.65
CA SER A 65 -28.10 -17.29 9.82
C SER A 65 -29.60 -17.35 9.50
N ILE A 66 -30.02 -16.64 8.45
CA ILE A 66 -31.42 -16.63 7.99
C ILE A 66 -31.75 -17.95 7.26
N LEU A 67 -30.78 -18.58 6.59
CA LEU A 67 -30.96 -19.83 5.83
C LEU A 67 -30.54 -21.09 6.60
N ALA A 68 -29.54 -21.00 7.47
CA ALA A 68 -28.92 -22.13 8.16
C ALA A 68 -28.37 -21.74 9.54
N SER A 69 -28.43 -22.66 10.50
CA SER A 69 -27.93 -22.48 11.88
C SER A 69 -26.39 -22.45 12.02
N LEU A 70 -25.66 -22.40 10.89
CA LEU A 70 -24.19 -22.37 10.81
C LEU A 70 -23.58 -20.96 11.03
N SER A 71 -24.34 -20.01 11.53
CA SER A 71 -23.94 -18.60 11.63
C SER A 71 -22.91 -18.31 12.72
N PHE A 72 -22.98 -19.02 13.83
CA PHE A 72 -22.14 -18.77 15.00
C PHE A 72 -20.62 -18.82 14.71
N PRO A 73 -20.06 -19.88 14.10
CA PRO A 73 -18.62 -19.95 13.86
C PRO A 73 -18.12 -18.88 12.88
N LEU A 74 -18.92 -18.52 11.87
CA LEU A 74 -18.53 -17.54 10.85
C LEU A 74 -18.52 -16.11 11.42
N VAL A 75 -19.53 -15.76 12.23
CA VAL A 75 -19.58 -14.47 12.92
C VAL A 75 -18.45 -14.36 13.95
N LEU A 76 -18.19 -15.43 14.70
CA LEU A 76 -17.09 -15.48 15.66
C LEU A 76 -15.73 -15.28 14.98
N LEU A 77 -15.48 -15.99 13.88
CA LEU A 77 -14.27 -15.83 13.08
C LEU A 77 -14.11 -14.38 12.59
N GLY A 78 -15.19 -13.81 12.04
CA GLY A 78 -15.17 -12.44 11.54
C GLY A 78 -14.89 -11.42 12.63
N PHE A 79 -15.46 -11.61 13.83
CA PHE A 79 -15.18 -10.77 14.99
C PHE A 79 -13.73 -10.86 15.45
N LEU A 80 -13.15 -12.07 15.49
CA LEU A 80 -11.73 -12.26 15.82
C LEU A 80 -10.80 -11.56 14.81
N LEU A 81 -11.14 -11.59 13.51
CA LEU A 81 -10.38 -10.90 12.46
C LEU A 81 -10.43 -9.36 12.61
N VAL A 82 -11.59 -8.81 12.95
CA VAL A 82 -11.70 -7.35 13.21
C VAL A 82 -10.93 -6.99 14.49
N MET A 83 -11.05 -7.79 15.55
CA MET A 83 -10.37 -7.54 16.83
C MET A 83 -8.85 -7.61 16.69
N THR A 84 -8.31 -8.61 16.00
CA THR A 84 -6.88 -8.69 15.71
C THR A 84 -6.39 -7.47 14.94
N THR A 85 -7.19 -6.96 14.00
CA THR A 85 -6.86 -5.74 13.27
C THR A 85 -6.82 -4.50 14.17
N LEU A 86 -7.78 -4.36 15.09
CA LEU A 86 -7.79 -3.25 16.05
C LEU A 86 -6.58 -3.29 16.99
N LEU A 87 -6.16 -4.47 17.44
CA LEU A 87 -4.96 -4.64 18.24
C LEU A 87 -3.69 -4.21 17.49
N ILE A 88 -3.60 -4.52 16.19
CA ILE A 88 -2.49 -4.08 15.34
C ILE A 88 -2.48 -2.55 15.21
N PHE A 89 -3.64 -1.92 15.01
CA PHE A 89 -3.74 -0.46 14.91
C PHE A 89 -3.37 0.27 16.21
N GLN A 90 -3.69 -0.32 17.37
CA GLN A 90 -3.33 0.28 18.66
C GLN A 90 -1.83 0.19 18.97
N ASN A 91 -1.14 -0.84 18.47
CA ASN A 91 0.27 -1.09 18.79
C ASN A 91 1.09 -1.43 17.53
N PRO A 92 1.25 -0.49 16.59
CA PRO A 92 1.93 -0.74 15.32
C PRO A 92 3.39 -1.20 15.51
N ASP A 93 4.10 -0.61 16.48
CA ASP A 93 5.52 -0.92 16.71
C ASP A 93 5.76 -2.36 17.19
N ARG A 94 4.84 -2.90 17.99
CA ARG A 94 4.91 -4.29 18.47
C ARG A 94 4.45 -5.29 17.40
N ALA A 95 3.52 -4.89 16.56
CA ALA A 95 2.97 -5.73 15.50
C ALA A 95 3.90 -5.82 14.28
N ALA A 96 4.70 -4.78 14.00
CA ALA A 96 5.61 -4.72 12.87
C ALA A 96 6.55 -5.94 12.71
N PRO A 97 7.32 -6.39 13.74
CA PRO A 97 8.24 -7.51 13.56
C PRO A 97 7.54 -8.83 13.22
N TRP A 98 6.37 -9.10 13.84
CA TRP A 98 5.56 -10.27 13.51
C TRP A 98 4.96 -10.18 12.11
N TYR A 99 4.49 -8.99 11.74
CA TYR A 99 3.91 -8.71 10.43
C TYR A 99 4.87 -9.06 9.30
N TYR A 100 6.13 -8.60 9.36
CA TYR A 100 7.13 -8.88 8.32
C TYR A 100 7.54 -10.35 8.23
N ARG A 101 7.46 -11.08 9.35
CA ARG A 101 7.79 -12.50 9.37
C ARG A 101 6.72 -13.34 8.68
N ILE A 102 5.46 -12.98 8.84
CA ILE A 102 4.32 -13.71 8.28
C ILE A 102 4.05 -13.26 6.83
N PHE A 103 4.20 -11.96 6.55
CA PHE A 103 3.76 -11.36 5.31
C PHE A 103 4.90 -10.66 4.58
N ARG A 104 5.36 -11.28 3.49
CA ARG A 104 6.38 -10.71 2.61
C ARG A 104 5.71 -9.82 1.58
N LEU A 105 6.11 -8.55 1.54
CA LEU A 105 5.63 -7.59 0.54
C LEU A 105 6.07 -8.02 -0.87
N PRO A 106 5.43 -7.48 -1.93
CA PRO A 106 5.79 -7.79 -3.31
C PRO A 106 7.28 -7.59 -3.58
N ARG A 107 7.85 -8.41 -4.48
CA ARG A 107 9.29 -8.34 -4.81
C ARG A 107 9.71 -6.95 -5.30
N TRP A 108 8.87 -6.29 -6.10
CA TRP A 108 9.16 -4.95 -6.61
C TRP A 108 9.33 -3.93 -5.47
N TYR A 109 8.59 -4.06 -4.37
CA TYR A 109 8.69 -3.13 -3.23
C TYR A 109 10.05 -3.25 -2.54
N HIS A 110 10.50 -4.49 -2.31
CA HIS A 110 11.80 -4.75 -1.72
C HIS A 110 12.93 -4.26 -2.62
N GLN A 111 12.88 -4.57 -3.93
CA GLN A 111 13.87 -4.11 -4.89
C GLN A 111 13.93 -2.58 -4.99
N LEU A 112 12.77 -1.90 -4.95
CA LEU A 112 12.73 -0.45 -4.94
C LEU A 112 13.42 0.11 -3.70
N ARG A 113 13.10 -0.42 -2.49
CA ARG A 113 13.72 0.06 -1.25
C ARG A 113 15.21 -0.22 -1.16
N GLU A 114 15.67 -1.35 -1.68
CA GLU A 114 17.09 -1.72 -1.68
C GLU A 114 17.92 -0.83 -2.61
N ARG A 115 17.34 -0.38 -3.73
CA ARG A 115 18.04 0.42 -4.74
C ARG A 115 17.96 1.92 -4.53
N THR A 116 16.98 2.39 -3.76
CA THR A 116 16.68 3.83 -3.67
C THR A 116 16.83 4.37 -2.26
N THR A 117 17.27 5.62 -2.18
CA THR A 117 17.26 6.37 -0.92
C THR A 117 15.85 6.83 -0.55
N ARG A 118 15.66 7.27 0.70
CA ARG A 118 14.38 7.84 1.17
C ARG A 118 13.97 9.06 0.34
N TYR A 119 14.93 9.89 -0.07
CA TYR A 119 14.69 11.08 -0.88
C TYR A 119 14.24 10.72 -2.30
N GLU A 120 14.89 9.73 -2.93
CA GLU A 120 14.49 9.23 -4.24
C GLU A 120 13.09 8.63 -4.24
N ARG A 121 12.74 7.82 -3.23
CA ARG A 121 11.38 7.26 -3.09
C ARG A 121 10.30 8.32 -3.02
N ARG A 122 10.58 9.43 -2.32
CA ARG A 122 9.66 10.58 -2.24
C ARG A 122 9.45 11.22 -3.62
N ARG A 123 10.54 11.46 -4.36
CA ARG A 123 10.47 12.04 -5.72
C ARG A 123 9.68 11.12 -6.66
N ILE A 124 9.96 9.82 -6.62
CA ILE A 124 9.19 8.80 -7.35
C ILE A 124 7.70 8.89 -6.98
N ALA A 125 7.36 9.04 -5.70
CA ALA A 125 5.97 9.16 -5.27
C ALA A 125 5.28 10.41 -5.81
N TYR A 126 5.94 11.57 -5.73
CA TYR A 126 5.39 12.82 -6.27
C TYR A 126 5.19 12.73 -7.79
N ALA A 127 6.16 12.19 -8.51
CA ALA A 127 6.05 12.01 -9.96
C ALA A 127 4.98 10.99 -10.33
N TRP A 128 4.85 9.89 -9.58
CA TRP A 128 3.80 8.90 -9.76
C TRP A 128 2.41 9.52 -9.62
N LEU A 129 2.21 10.38 -8.61
CA LEU A 129 0.94 11.06 -8.36
C LEU A 129 0.53 12.02 -9.47
N ARG A 130 1.50 12.64 -10.15
CA ARG A 130 1.27 13.55 -11.29
C ARG A 130 1.05 12.82 -12.61
N MET A 131 1.35 11.53 -12.66
CA MET A 131 1.26 10.74 -13.89
C MET A 131 -0.19 10.49 -14.31
N PRO A 132 -0.53 10.53 -15.61
CA PRO A 132 -1.86 10.15 -16.08
C PRO A 132 -2.20 8.69 -15.76
N TRP A 133 -3.45 8.43 -15.41
CA TRP A 133 -3.91 7.10 -14.97
C TRP A 133 -3.59 5.97 -15.96
N ARG A 134 -3.58 6.25 -17.27
CA ARG A 134 -3.25 5.26 -18.32
C ARG A 134 -1.80 4.78 -18.22
N ALA A 135 -0.86 5.70 -17.94
CA ALA A 135 0.53 5.35 -17.76
C ALA A 135 0.73 4.58 -16.44
N GLN A 136 0.04 4.99 -15.37
CA GLN A 136 0.07 4.24 -14.10
C GLN A 136 -0.39 2.78 -14.28
N LEU A 137 -1.43 2.53 -15.09
CA LEU A 137 -1.89 1.16 -15.38
C LEU A 137 -0.81 0.33 -16.09
N THR A 138 -0.10 0.93 -17.04
CA THR A 138 0.97 0.25 -17.79
C THR A 138 2.11 -0.16 -16.87
N TYR A 139 2.57 0.74 -16.00
CA TYR A 139 3.62 0.45 -15.02
C TYR A 139 3.15 -0.44 -13.87
N ASN A 140 1.86 -0.43 -13.54
CA ASN A 140 1.28 -1.36 -12.57
C ASN A 140 1.38 -2.81 -13.07
N SER A 141 1.19 -3.06 -14.37
CA SER A 141 1.28 -4.41 -14.95
C SER A 141 2.70 -4.93 -15.18
N ASP A 142 3.67 -4.05 -15.45
CA ASP A 142 5.05 -4.44 -15.76
C ASP A 142 6.05 -3.83 -14.75
N ASP A 143 6.62 -4.71 -13.91
CA ASP A 143 7.64 -4.34 -12.94
C ASP A 143 8.91 -3.78 -13.60
N ARG A 144 9.32 -4.30 -14.76
CA ARG A 144 10.53 -3.84 -15.45
C ARG A 144 10.33 -2.43 -15.99
N ALA A 145 9.20 -2.17 -16.65
CA ALA A 145 8.86 -0.84 -17.13
C ALA A 145 8.76 0.17 -15.98
N PHE A 146 8.19 -0.25 -14.84
CA PHE A 146 8.15 0.57 -13.62
C PHE A 146 9.55 0.95 -13.14
N PHE A 147 10.49 -0.01 -13.07
CA PHE A 147 11.85 0.29 -12.62
C PHE A 147 12.61 1.19 -13.59
N ILE A 148 12.50 0.96 -14.90
CA ILE A 148 13.12 1.84 -15.91
C ILE A 148 12.62 3.28 -15.75
N TRP A 149 11.30 3.45 -15.57
CA TRP A 149 10.72 4.77 -15.32
C TRP A 149 11.22 5.40 -14.01
N ALA A 150 11.30 4.62 -12.94
CA ALA A 150 11.82 5.10 -11.66
C ALA A 150 13.29 5.53 -11.77
N ASP A 151 14.12 4.75 -12.46
CA ASP A 151 15.53 5.07 -12.70
C ASP A 151 15.68 6.37 -13.50
N TYR A 152 14.85 6.61 -14.52
CA TYR A 152 14.83 7.88 -15.25
C TYR A 152 14.53 9.08 -14.36
N ILE A 153 13.61 8.95 -13.40
CA ILE A 153 13.30 10.03 -12.47
C ILE A 153 14.49 10.32 -11.57
N ILE A 154 15.13 9.29 -11.05
CA ILE A 154 16.31 9.44 -10.20
C ILE A 154 17.42 10.14 -10.97
N MET A 155 17.76 9.64 -12.16
CA MET A 155 18.80 10.22 -13.01
C MET A 155 18.50 11.68 -13.39
N GLY A 156 17.27 11.97 -13.81
CA GLY A 156 16.88 13.34 -14.16
C GLY A 156 17.06 14.32 -13.00
N THR A 157 16.87 13.86 -11.77
CA THR A 157 17.00 14.72 -10.59
C THR A 157 18.41 14.93 -10.07
N VAL A 158 19.33 14.00 -10.35
CA VAL A 158 20.76 14.17 -10.03
C VAL A 158 21.37 15.27 -10.90
N MET A 159 20.98 15.33 -12.18
CA MET A 159 21.45 16.37 -13.10
C MET A 159 21.01 17.77 -12.66
N ASP A 160 19.76 17.94 -12.21
CA ASP A 160 19.26 19.24 -11.73
C ASP A 160 20.01 19.74 -10.47
N GLU A 161 20.36 18.83 -9.55
CA GLU A 161 21.10 19.19 -8.33
C GLU A 161 22.56 19.53 -8.63
N GLU A 162 23.21 18.78 -9.52
CA GLU A 162 24.57 19.07 -9.98
C GLU A 162 24.63 20.44 -10.67
N ASP A 163 23.72 20.72 -11.61
CA ASP A 163 23.64 22.01 -12.30
C ASP A 163 23.42 23.18 -11.33
N ALA A 164 22.54 23.01 -10.33
CA ALA A 164 22.31 24.02 -9.29
C ALA A 164 23.56 24.26 -8.42
N LEU A 165 24.31 23.21 -8.07
CA LEU A 165 25.58 23.32 -7.33
C LEU A 165 26.68 23.96 -8.18
N PHE A 166 26.75 23.63 -9.48
CA PHE A 166 27.69 24.26 -10.41
C PHE A 166 27.41 25.76 -10.56
N LEU A 167 26.14 26.16 -10.69
CA LEU A 167 25.74 27.57 -10.74
C LEU A 167 26.06 28.31 -9.43
N ASN A 168 25.82 27.69 -8.26
CA ASN A 168 26.12 28.31 -6.97
C ASN A 168 27.64 28.40 -6.70
N SER A 169 28.43 27.43 -7.18
CA SER A 169 29.90 27.45 -7.06
C SER A 169 30.59 28.49 -7.97
N ARG A 170 29.90 28.95 -9.02
CA ARG A 170 30.39 30.01 -9.91
C ARG A 170 30.25 31.42 -9.34
N GLY A 171 29.57 31.57 -8.19
CA GLY A 171 29.54 32.82 -7.44
C GLY A 171 29.03 33.99 -8.27
N ASP A 172 27.79 33.91 -8.76
CA ASP A 172 27.10 35.12 -9.22
C ASP A 172 26.41 35.78 -8.02
N PRO A 173 26.91 36.93 -7.53
CA PRO A 173 26.17 37.76 -6.60
C PRO A 173 25.09 38.52 -7.37
N THR A 174 23.83 38.14 -7.19
CA THR A 174 22.70 39.05 -7.41
C THR A 174 21.87 39.13 -6.15
#